data_AF-A0A1H1KEB3-F1
#
_entry.id   AF-A0A1H1KEB3-F1
#
_cell.length_a   1.000
_cell.length_b   1.000
_cell.length_c   1.000
_cell.angle_alpha   90.00
_cell.angle_beta   90.00
_cell.angle_gamma   90.00
#
_symmetry.space_group_name_H-M   'P 1'
#
loop_
_entity.id
_entity.type
_entity.pdbx_description
1 polymer ?
#
loop_
_entity_poly.entity_id
_entity_poly.type
_entity_poly.pdbx_seq_one_letter_code
_entity_poly.pdbx_strand_id
1 'polypeptide(L)'
;MIAIEQARSWSPRVISKLETLIRSGDELSVYRVNPLAFARDRGISEAECIDLFLHAARYGLFEMNWDVLCPQSGMVLHSFGSLRTLKTHYVCGLCDVTGETDLDDFIQVTFSISPELRRLTFHDPESLSVEDFHWKLRFNGDGRFAGQQVRFLDFLRGLVRGLTFLPPASTTTLQAVLGPGALTGVNVETQAALIVPIAGEAATSPTLLQVGYDGQRFAPALCVVPPGPVVIQVRNAGSTRGSLLLINWPPEVVAQAIKPPLEFEPYLSGGALVARQTFRRLFRSENVDEKEGLGIRQVTFVFTDLKGSTAMYERIGDLNAYGLVRQHFALLEMIAQRYSGAIVKTIGDAVMAVFCRPTDAVSASLSIVEEIGRFNRERGEPAIILKIGAHCGPSIAVTLNDNLDYFGQAVNVAARVQSLADAGEICISEALYSAPGVRDLLGGRTVVEFEAPLRGLQGRASVYRIVSEW
;
A
#
# COMPACT_ATOMS: atom_id res chain seq x y z
N MET A 1 -11.51 6.33 23.21
CA MET A 1 -10.46 5.59 23.95
C MET A 1 -11.01 4.33 24.62
N ILE A 2 -11.99 4.42 25.54
CA ILE A 2 -12.58 3.25 26.24
C ILE A 2 -13.00 2.12 25.28
N ALA A 3 -13.69 2.44 24.18
CA ALA A 3 -14.11 1.44 23.20
C ALA A 3 -12.92 0.70 22.53
N ILE A 4 -11.79 1.36 22.32
CA ILE A 4 -10.57 0.76 21.77
C ILE A 4 -9.92 -0.14 22.81
N GLU A 5 -9.82 0.32 24.06
CA GLU A 5 -9.29 -0.47 25.18
C GLU A 5 -10.09 -1.77 25.41
N GLN A 6 -11.41 -1.71 25.23
CA GLN A 6 -12.29 -2.87 25.37
C GLN A 6 -12.27 -3.81 24.15
N ALA A 7 -11.81 -3.34 22.98
CA ALA A 7 -11.87 -4.12 21.74
C ALA A 7 -10.87 -5.29 21.71
N ARG A 8 -9.76 -5.18 22.44
CA ARG A 8 -8.73 -6.22 22.62
C ARG A 8 -7.74 -5.82 23.73
N SER A 9 -6.88 -6.76 24.11
CA SER A 9 -5.71 -6.45 24.93
C SER A 9 -4.64 -5.72 24.10
N TRP A 10 -4.05 -4.69 24.72
CA TRP A 10 -2.98 -3.86 24.16
C TRP A 10 -1.74 -3.94 25.06
N SER A 11 -0.56 -3.81 24.46
CA SER A 11 0.69 -3.67 25.17
C SER A 11 0.66 -2.43 26.07
N PRO A 12 1.39 -2.44 27.20
CA PRO A 12 1.43 -1.31 28.11
C PRO A 12 1.76 0.01 27.40
N ARG A 13 1.05 1.08 27.76
CA ARG A 13 1.24 2.45 27.25
C ARG A 13 0.89 2.69 25.77
N VAL A 14 0.48 1.69 24.99
CA VAL A 14 0.09 1.89 23.56
C VAL A 14 -1.06 2.87 23.43
N ILE A 15 -2.11 2.69 24.24
CA ILE A 15 -3.28 3.59 24.26
C ILE A 15 -2.89 5.01 24.71
N SER A 16 -2.03 5.12 25.73
CA SER A 16 -1.52 6.42 26.21
C SER A 16 -0.69 7.17 25.15
N LYS A 17 0.08 6.44 24.32
CA LYS A 17 0.82 7.02 23.20
C LYS A 17 -0.12 7.56 22.12
N LEU A 18 -1.21 6.85 21.80
CA LEU A 18 -2.26 7.33 20.89
C LEU A 18 -2.96 8.56 21.46
N GLU A 19 -3.32 8.55 22.75
CA GLU A 19 -3.96 9.70 23.39
C GLU A 19 -3.06 10.95 23.35
N THR A 20 -1.77 10.77 23.62
CA THR A 20 -0.78 11.86 23.53
C THR A 20 -0.70 12.41 22.11
N LEU A 21 -0.72 11.55 21.09
CA LEU A 21 -0.75 11.98 19.69
C LEU A 21 -1.98 12.86 19.41
N ILE A 22 -3.17 12.38 19.78
CA ILE A 22 -4.44 13.09 19.54
C ILE A 22 -4.46 14.46 20.25
N ARG A 23 -4.07 14.50 21.52
CA ARG A 23 -4.19 15.70 22.37
C ARG A 23 -3.11 16.73 22.12
N SER A 24 -1.88 16.29 21.86
CA SER A 24 -0.69 17.15 21.93
C SER A 24 0.10 17.19 20.63
N GLY A 25 -0.24 16.34 19.65
CA GLY A 25 0.39 16.37 18.34
C GLY A 25 0.11 17.68 17.59
N ASP A 26 1.09 18.17 16.84
CA ASP A 26 0.86 19.22 15.84
C ASP A 26 -0.03 18.69 14.70
N GLU A 27 -0.54 19.58 13.84
CA GLU A 27 -1.48 19.20 12.77
C GLU A 27 -0.93 18.13 11.82
N LEU A 28 0.37 18.19 11.47
CA LEU A 28 0.98 17.22 10.56
C LEU A 28 1.17 15.87 11.22
N SER A 29 1.42 15.85 12.53
CA SER A 29 1.54 14.59 13.29
C SER A 29 0.22 13.81 13.39
N VAL A 30 -0.92 14.45 13.14
CA VAL A 30 -2.26 13.82 13.15
C VAL A 30 -2.94 13.84 11.78
N TYR A 31 -2.26 14.31 10.73
CA TYR A 31 -2.74 14.31 9.35
C TYR A 31 -1.92 13.31 8.53
N ARG A 32 -2.59 12.38 7.84
CA ARG A 32 -1.97 11.32 7.02
C ARG A 32 -0.85 10.58 7.76
N VAL A 33 -1.14 10.17 8.98
CA VAL A 33 -0.20 9.44 9.82
C VAL A 33 0.18 8.12 9.16
N ASN A 34 1.49 7.92 8.95
CA ASN A 34 2.05 6.62 8.58
C ASN A 34 2.18 5.78 9.87
N PRO A 35 1.40 4.68 10.03
CA PRO A 35 1.45 3.88 11.24
C PRO A 35 2.81 3.20 11.46
N LEU A 36 3.58 2.92 10.40
CA LEU A 36 4.91 2.31 10.55
C LEU A 36 5.93 3.30 11.12
N ALA A 37 5.90 4.55 10.65
CA ALA A 37 6.72 5.62 11.21
C ALA A 37 6.36 5.87 12.68
N PHE A 38 5.05 5.95 13.00
CA PHE A 38 4.60 6.11 14.39
C PHE A 38 5.04 4.93 15.28
N ALA A 39 4.95 3.69 14.77
CA ALA A 39 5.37 2.49 15.50
C ALA A 39 6.86 2.57 15.86
N ARG A 40 7.72 2.87 14.88
CA ARG A 40 9.16 3.04 15.06
C ARG A 40 9.47 4.14 16.07
N ASP A 41 8.93 5.34 15.85
CA ASP A 41 9.25 6.53 16.65
C ASP A 41 8.78 6.40 18.11
N ARG A 42 7.73 5.62 18.34
CA ARG A 42 7.18 5.37 19.67
C ARG A 42 7.58 4.03 20.26
N GLY A 43 8.37 3.19 19.57
CA GLY A 43 8.73 1.85 20.04
C GLY A 43 7.51 0.97 20.32
N ILE A 44 6.62 0.84 19.33
CA ILE A 44 5.48 -0.08 19.30
C ILE A 44 5.75 -1.09 18.17
N SER A 45 5.29 -2.33 18.28
CA SER A 45 5.37 -3.26 17.14
C SER A 45 4.55 -2.76 15.96
N GLU A 46 5.02 -2.96 14.73
CA GLU A 46 4.30 -2.56 13.51
C GLU A 46 2.88 -3.14 13.48
N ALA A 47 2.75 -4.44 13.76
CA ALA A 47 1.47 -5.15 13.76
C ALA A 47 0.47 -4.55 14.76
N GLU A 48 0.91 -4.29 16.00
CA GLU A 48 0.05 -3.69 17.01
C GLU A 48 -0.32 -2.24 16.69
N CYS A 49 0.61 -1.48 16.10
CA CYS A 49 0.35 -0.11 15.71
C CYS A 49 -0.67 -0.02 14.57
N ILE A 50 -0.57 -0.89 13.55
CA ILE A 50 -1.57 -0.97 12.48
C ILE A 50 -2.94 -1.30 13.08
N ASP A 51 -3.01 -2.31 13.94
CA ASP A 51 -4.26 -2.69 14.61
C ASP A 51 -4.83 -1.53 15.45
N LEU A 52 -3.98 -0.77 16.14
CA LEU A 52 -4.36 0.42 16.90
C LEU A 52 -5.06 1.47 16.02
N PHE A 53 -4.46 1.82 14.89
CA PHE A 53 -5.05 2.79 13.96
C PHE A 53 -6.31 2.26 13.28
N LEU A 54 -6.40 0.96 12.97
CA LEU A 54 -7.62 0.34 12.45
C LEU A 54 -8.77 0.39 13.43
N HIS A 55 -8.52 0.08 14.70
CA HIS A 55 -9.52 0.24 15.75
C HIS A 55 -9.89 1.71 15.95
N ALA A 56 -8.91 2.62 15.96
CA ALA A 56 -9.16 4.05 16.08
C ALA A 56 -10.04 4.57 14.93
N ALA A 57 -9.80 4.11 13.70
CA ALA A 57 -10.62 4.45 12.55
C ALA A 57 -12.02 3.84 12.63
N ARG A 58 -12.15 2.58 13.04
CA ARG A 58 -13.45 1.92 13.22
C ARG A 58 -14.37 2.64 14.21
N TYR A 59 -13.78 3.26 15.24
CA TYR A 59 -14.49 4.04 16.27
C TYR A 59 -14.52 5.55 15.99
N GLY A 60 -14.16 5.99 14.77
CA GLY A 60 -14.31 7.38 14.34
C GLY A 60 -13.29 8.37 14.89
N LEU A 61 -12.19 7.92 15.51
CA LEU A 61 -11.12 8.82 15.94
C LEU A 61 -10.24 9.27 14.77
N PHE A 62 -10.09 8.41 13.76
CA PHE A 62 -9.32 8.65 12.55
C PHE A 62 -10.13 8.27 11.31
N GLU A 63 -9.87 8.94 10.20
CA GLU A 63 -10.27 8.55 8.86
C GLU A 63 -9.08 7.84 8.20
N MET A 64 -9.34 6.72 7.53
CA MET A 64 -8.34 5.95 6.80
C MET A 64 -8.37 6.37 5.33
N ASN A 65 -7.20 6.69 4.76
CA ASN A 65 -7.06 7.15 3.39
C ASN A 65 -6.14 6.21 2.60
N TRP A 66 -6.46 6.01 1.33
CA TRP A 66 -5.66 5.29 0.34
C TRP A 66 -5.06 6.32 -0.62
N ASP A 67 -3.77 6.56 -0.46
CA ASP A 67 -3.04 7.64 -1.10
C ASP A 67 -2.21 7.11 -2.26
N VAL A 68 -2.57 7.46 -3.50
CA VAL A 68 -1.80 7.09 -4.69
C VAL A 68 -0.70 8.12 -4.90
N LEU A 69 0.55 7.69 -4.73
CA LEU A 69 1.73 8.52 -4.89
C LEU A 69 2.33 8.35 -6.28
N CYS A 70 2.79 9.45 -6.87
CA CYS A 70 3.63 9.38 -8.04
C CYS A 70 5.00 8.80 -7.66
N PRO A 71 5.49 7.74 -8.33
CA PRO A 71 6.77 7.13 -8.02
C PRO A 71 7.96 8.07 -8.23
N GLN A 72 7.85 9.08 -9.10
CA GLN A 72 8.97 9.95 -9.49
C GLN A 72 9.01 11.29 -8.75
N SER A 73 7.92 11.69 -8.11
CA SER A 73 7.84 12.98 -7.40
C SER A 73 7.29 12.91 -5.99
N GLY A 74 6.68 11.78 -5.60
CA GLY A 74 5.94 11.70 -4.34
C GLY A 74 4.68 12.56 -4.33
N MET A 75 4.27 13.15 -5.46
CA MET A 75 3.01 13.87 -5.54
C MET A 75 1.86 12.92 -5.26
N VAL A 76 0.92 13.35 -4.44
CA VAL A 76 -0.31 12.64 -4.12
C VAL A 76 -1.26 12.91 -5.27
N LEU A 77 -1.41 11.93 -6.15
CA LEU A 77 -2.25 12.03 -7.34
C LEU A 77 -3.72 11.97 -6.95
N HIS A 78 -4.05 11.02 -6.07
CA HIS A 78 -5.40 10.79 -5.57
C HIS A 78 -5.37 10.33 -4.11
N SER A 79 -6.43 10.64 -3.37
CA SER A 79 -6.66 10.17 -2.00
C SER A 79 -8.10 9.66 -1.94
N PHE A 80 -8.29 8.42 -1.50
CA PHE A 80 -9.59 7.77 -1.46
C PHE A 80 -9.93 7.35 -0.02
N GLY A 81 -11.19 7.50 0.39
CA GLY A 81 -11.66 7.00 1.69
C GLY A 81 -12.09 5.53 1.66
N SER A 82 -12.16 4.91 0.48
CA SER A 82 -12.60 3.52 0.30
C SER A 82 -11.94 2.86 -0.91
N LEU A 83 -11.64 1.56 -0.76
CA LEU A 83 -11.13 0.68 -1.82
C LEU A 83 -11.97 0.70 -3.09
N ARG A 84 -13.30 0.86 -2.96
CA ARG A 84 -14.22 0.86 -4.12
C ARG A 84 -13.95 2.00 -5.10
N THR A 85 -13.44 3.12 -4.59
CA THR A 85 -13.20 4.32 -5.39
C THR A 85 -11.79 4.38 -5.97
N LEU A 86 -10.94 3.42 -5.60
CA LEU A 86 -9.55 3.36 -6.03
C LEU A 86 -9.49 3.00 -7.52
N LYS A 87 -8.75 3.79 -8.29
CA LYS A 87 -8.61 3.62 -9.74
C LYS A 87 -7.41 2.75 -10.06
N THR A 88 -7.56 1.90 -11.08
CA THR A 88 -6.52 1.01 -11.60
C THR A 88 -5.40 1.70 -12.37
N HIS A 89 -5.56 2.98 -12.72
CA HIS A 89 -4.58 3.74 -13.52
C HIS A 89 -4.38 5.15 -12.97
N TYR A 90 -3.17 5.69 -13.11
CA TYR A 90 -2.84 7.05 -12.73
C TYR A 90 -2.05 7.81 -13.81
N VAL A 91 -2.13 9.14 -13.74
CA VAL A 91 -1.34 10.08 -14.54
C VAL A 91 -0.82 11.17 -13.62
N CYS A 92 0.47 11.48 -13.72
CA CYS A 92 1.10 12.56 -12.96
C CYS A 92 1.37 13.76 -13.88
N GLY A 93 0.70 14.89 -13.66
CA GLY A 93 0.88 16.10 -14.46
C GLY A 93 2.25 16.76 -14.29
N LEU A 94 2.95 16.49 -13.18
CA LEU A 94 4.28 17.05 -12.92
C LEU A 94 5.37 16.28 -13.67
N CYS A 95 5.31 14.95 -13.61
CA CYS A 95 6.36 14.07 -14.12
C CYS A 95 6.10 13.59 -15.55
N ASP A 96 4.84 13.65 -16.00
CA ASP A 96 4.32 13.04 -17.22
C ASP A 96 4.51 11.51 -17.26
N VAL A 97 4.34 10.89 -16.09
CA VAL A 97 4.38 9.42 -15.93
C VAL A 97 2.98 8.88 -15.74
N THR A 98 2.72 7.75 -16.41
CA THR A 98 1.48 6.98 -16.30
C THR A 98 1.80 5.55 -15.88
N GLY A 99 0.86 4.89 -15.21
CA GLY A 99 1.05 3.52 -14.75
C GLY A 99 -0.24 2.88 -14.25
N GLU A 100 -0.14 1.57 -14.01
CA GLU A 100 -1.16 0.81 -13.30
C GLU A 100 -0.97 0.94 -11.79
N THR A 101 -2.08 0.87 -11.08
CA THR A 101 -2.14 1.01 -9.62
C THR A 101 -2.21 -0.38 -8.98
N ASP A 102 -1.06 -0.93 -8.59
CA ASP A 102 -1.00 -2.12 -7.75
C ASP A 102 -1.06 -1.73 -6.26
N LEU A 103 -1.77 -2.50 -5.44
CA LEU A 103 -1.93 -2.25 -4.01
C LEU A 103 -0.60 -2.22 -3.22
N ASP A 104 0.46 -2.81 -3.75
CA ASP A 104 1.80 -2.78 -3.17
C ASP A 104 2.65 -1.59 -3.66
N ASP A 105 2.28 -0.98 -4.79
CA ASP A 105 3.08 0.03 -5.48
C ASP A 105 2.52 1.42 -5.22
N PHE A 106 3.28 2.22 -4.47
CA PHE A 106 3.02 3.64 -4.27
C PHE A 106 1.60 4.00 -3.77
N ILE A 107 0.80 3.01 -3.34
CA ILE A 107 -0.43 3.20 -2.58
C ILE A 107 -0.07 3.15 -1.10
N GLN A 108 -0.07 4.31 -0.48
CA GLN A 108 0.17 4.46 0.94
C GLN A 108 -1.17 4.49 1.67
N VAL A 109 -1.35 3.66 2.69
CA VAL A 109 -2.46 3.82 3.63
C VAL A 109 -2.03 4.75 4.75
N THR A 110 -2.82 5.81 4.97
CA THR A 110 -2.59 6.78 6.04
C THR A 110 -3.85 6.98 6.89
N PHE A 111 -3.65 7.54 8.08
CA PHE A 111 -4.75 7.83 9.02
C PHE A 111 -4.74 9.31 9.40
N SER A 112 -5.83 10.02 9.15
CA SER A 112 -6.00 11.44 9.54
C SER A 112 -7.00 11.54 10.69
N ILE A 113 -6.75 12.38 11.69
CA ILE A 113 -7.70 12.57 12.79
C ILE A 113 -9.05 13.03 12.27
N SER A 114 -10.14 12.50 12.82
CA SER A 114 -11.48 12.88 12.38
C SER A 114 -11.75 14.38 12.62
N PRO A 115 -12.33 15.10 11.65
CA PRO A 115 -12.73 16.50 11.82
C PRO A 115 -13.75 16.70 12.95
N GLU A 116 -14.53 15.66 13.29
CA GLU A 116 -15.48 15.70 14.42
C GLU A 116 -14.77 15.77 15.77
N LEU A 117 -13.56 15.20 15.86
CA LEU A 117 -12.75 15.21 17.07
C LEU A 117 -11.82 16.42 17.13
N ARG A 118 -11.14 16.70 16.02
CA ARG A 118 -10.21 17.83 15.87
C ARG A 118 -10.17 18.26 14.41
N ARG A 119 -10.75 19.42 14.11
CA ARG A 119 -10.67 20.02 12.78
C ARG A 119 -9.26 20.59 12.56
N LEU A 120 -8.61 20.15 11.48
CA LEU A 120 -7.30 20.64 11.04
C LEU A 120 -7.47 21.59 9.86
N THR A 121 -6.49 22.46 9.60
CA THR A 121 -6.48 23.28 8.38
C THR A 121 -6.54 22.44 7.10
N PHE A 122 -5.97 21.23 7.11
CA PHE A 122 -5.97 20.30 5.97
C PHE A 122 -7.35 19.70 5.64
N HIS A 123 -8.33 19.79 6.56
CA HIS A 123 -9.71 19.40 6.26
C HIS A 123 -10.44 20.45 5.41
N ASP A 124 -9.89 21.67 5.32
CA ASP A 124 -10.43 22.78 4.55
C ASP A 124 -9.37 23.26 3.53
N PRO A 125 -9.08 22.51 2.45
CA PRO A 125 -8.04 22.85 1.47
C PRO A 125 -8.15 24.24 0.85
N GLU A 126 -9.36 24.81 0.83
CA GLU A 126 -9.60 26.17 0.33
C GLU A 126 -8.97 27.25 1.19
N SER A 127 -8.81 26.99 2.49
CA SER A 127 -8.24 27.92 3.48
C SER A 127 -6.72 27.87 3.58
N LEU A 128 -6.08 26.86 2.99
CA LEU A 128 -4.64 26.67 3.07
C LEU A 128 -3.87 27.78 2.36
N SER A 129 -2.69 28.10 2.90
CA SER A 129 -1.71 28.89 2.19
C SER A 129 -1.30 28.19 0.89
N VAL A 130 -0.82 28.95 -0.09
CA VAL A 130 -0.35 28.37 -1.36
C VAL A 130 0.77 27.35 -1.11
N GLU A 131 1.67 27.66 -0.16
CA GLU A 131 2.77 26.78 0.27
C GLU A 131 2.25 25.46 0.85
N ASP A 132 1.33 25.50 1.81
CA ASP A 132 0.82 24.29 2.47
C ASP A 132 -0.02 23.44 1.51
N PHE A 133 -0.83 24.10 0.66
CA PHE A 133 -1.62 23.43 -0.36
C PHE A 133 -0.74 22.65 -1.34
N HIS A 134 0.36 23.23 -1.81
CA HIS A 134 1.25 22.49 -2.69
C HIS A 134 2.09 21.49 -1.89
N TRP A 135 2.87 21.92 -0.92
CA TRP A 135 3.93 21.07 -0.37
C TRP A 135 3.50 20.09 0.72
N LYS A 136 2.46 20.40 1.49
CA LYS A 136 2.03 19.55 2.63
C LYS A 136 0.80 18.73 2.30
N LEU A 137 -0.13 19.28 1.53
CA LEU A 137 -1.34 18.59 1.12
C LEU A 137 -1.12 17.67 -0.10
N ARG A 138 -0.37 18.15 -1.11
CA ARG A 138 -0.28 17.49 -2.42
C ARG A 138 1.02 16.70 -2.66
N PHE A 139 1.97 16.70 -1.73
CA PHE A 139 3.17 15.85 -1.82
C PHE A 139 3.41 15.06 -0.54
N ASN A 140 3.92 13.85 -0.70
CA ASN A 140 4.60 13.14 0.36
C ASN A 140 6.01 13.75 0.56
N GLY A 141 6.35 14.08 1.79
CA GLY A 141 7.59 14.80 2.13
C GLY A 141 8.85 13.93 2.23
N ASP A 142 8.72 12.61 2.19
CA ASP A 142 9.79 11.67 2.52
C ASP A 142 10.48 11.05 1.29
N GLY A 143 9.97 11.29 0.08
CA GLY A 143 10.55 10.76 -1.16
C GLY A 143 11.98 11.29 -1.40
N ARG A 144 12.93 10.37 -1.60
CA ARG A 144 14.36 10.63 -1.86
C ARG A 144 14.78 10.06 -3.20
N PHE A 145 15.80 10.65 -3.81
CA PHE A 145 16.43 10.04 -4.99
C PHE A 145 17.11 8.73 -4.60
N ALA A 146 16.95 7.70 -5.42
CA ALA A 146 17.47 6.36 -5.14
C ALA A 146 18.97 6.37 -4.85
N GLY A 147 19.39 5.70 -3.76
CA GLY A 147 20.77 5.68 -3.29
C GLY A 147 21.33 7.02 -2.81
N GLN A 148 20.50 8.05 -2.65
CA GLN A 148 20.90 9.39 -2.19
C GLN A 148 20.12 9.83 -0.97
N GLN A 149 20.72 10.71 -0.16
CA GLN A 149 20.05 11.31 0.99
C GLN A 149 19.26 12.58 0.64
N VAL A 150 19.26 13.01 -0.63
CA VAL A 150 18.59 14.23 -1.08
C VAL A 150 17.10 13.97 -1.27
N ARG A 151 16.25 14.76 -0.61
CA ARG A 151 14.79 14.72 -0.80
C ARG A 151 14.41 15.37 -2.12
N PHE A 152 13.46 14.76 -2.82
CA PHE A 152 12.96 15.28 -4.08
C PHE A 152 12.38 16.69 -3.94
N LEU A 153 11.63 16.96 -2.86
CA LEU A 153 11.02 18.28 -2.65
C LEU A 153 12.05 19.39 -2.43
N ASP A 154 13.19 19.10 -1.80
CA ASP A 154 14.24 20.10 -1.59
C ASP A 154 14.92 20.46 -2.92
N PHE A 155 15.13 19.47 -3.79
CA PHE A 155 15.56 19.69 -5.16
C PHE A 155 14.53 20.46 -5.98
N LEU A 156 13.26 20.04 -5.94
CA LEU A 156 12.18 20.64 -6.71
C LEU A 156 12.00 22.12 -6.36
N ARG A 157 12.04 22.49 -5.08
CA ARG A 157 11.93 23.88 -4.60
C ARG A 157 12.98 24.80 -5.21
N GLY A 158 14.20 24.31 -5.46
CA GLY A 158 15.25 25.10 -6.14
C GLY A 158 14.94 25.44 -7.60
N LEU A 159 14.05 24.67 -8.23
CA LEU A 159 13.64 24.85 -9.63
C LEU A 159 12.34 25.64 -9.79
N VAL A 160 11.63 25.92 -8.68
CA VAL A 160 10.37 26.66 -8.72
C VAL A 160 10.62 28.10 -9.17
N ARG A 161 9.73 28.60 -10.02
CA ARG A 161 9.70 29.98 -10.54
C ARG A 161 8.40 30.71 -10.23
N GLY A 162 7.38 29.99 -9.75
CA GLY A 162 6.11 30.56 -9.34
C GLY A 162 5.27 29.53 -8.63
N LEU A 163 4.56 29.99 -7.61
CA LEU A 163 3.64 29.19 -6.82
C LEU A 163 2.42 30.06 -6.52
N THR A 164 1.26 29.75 -7.08
CA THR A 164 0.06 30.58 -6.91
C THR A 164 -1.24 29.80 -7.07
N PHE A 165 -2.32 30.36 -6.53
CA PHE A 165 -3.67 30.01 -6.97
C PHE A 165 -4.06 30.80 -8.22
N LEU A 166 -5.01 30.25 -8.99
CA LEU A 166 -5.61 30.86 -10.17
C LEU A 166 -7.10 31.09 -9.91
N PRO A 167 -7.52 32.28 -9.44
CA PRO A 167 -8.94 32.57 -9.20
C PRO A 167 -9.78 32.40 -10.48
N PRO A 168 -11.04 31.94 -10.38
CA PRO A 168 -11.90 31.79 -11.55
C PRO A 168 -12.17 33.13 -12.23
N ALA A 169 -12.41 33.08 -13.55
CA ALA A 169 -12.70 34.23 -14.40
C ALA A 169 -11.68 35.40 -14.30
N SER A 170 -10.45 35.11 -13.88
CA SER A 170 -9.41 36.12 -13.60
C SER A 170 -8.10 35.81 -14.32
N THR A 171 -7.27 36.84 -14.49
CA THR A 171 -5.91 36.67 -15.02
C THR A 171 -4.90 36.88 -13.89
N THR A 172 -4.05 35.89 -13.67
CA THR A 172 -2.94 35.95 -12.71
C THR A 172 -1.65 36.23 -13.46
N THR A 173 -0.83 37.16 -12.96
CA THR A 173 0.46 37.51 -13.58
C THR A 173 1.60 37.10 -12.67
N LEU A 174 2.58 36.39 -13.22
CA LEU A 174 3.82 35.99 -12.56
C LEU A 174 5.01 36.56 -13.33
N GLN A 175 6.11 36.81 -12.62
CA GLN A 175 7.37 37.22 -13.23
C GLN A 175 8.47 36.26 -12.78
N ALA A 176 9.31 35.85 -13.72
CA ALA A 176 10.42 34.94 -13.45
C ALA A 176 11.59 35.22 -14.39
N VAL A 177 12.76 34.68 -14.04
CA VAL A 177 13.90 34.58 -14.94
C VAL A 177 14.13 33.10 -15.24
N LEU A 178 14.12 32.78 -16.54
CA LEU A 178 14.24 31.41 -17.03
C LEU A 178 15.64 31.13 -17.57
N GLY A 179 16.22 30.02 -17.15
CA GLY A 179 17.37 29.40 -17.80
C GLY A 179 16.93 28.46 -18.93
N PRO A 180 17.86 28.02 -19.79
CA PRO A 180 17.56 27.06 -20.85
C PRO A 180 16.99 25.76 -20.29
N GLY A 181 16.26 25.00 -21.11
CA GLY A 181 15.65 23.73 -20.72
C GLY A 181 14.15 23.70 -21.02
N ALA A 182 13.31 23.52 -20.00
CA ALA A 182 11.86 23.54 -20.17
C ALA A 182 11.14 24.24 -19.01
N LEU A 183 10.07 24.95 -19.33
CA LEU A 183 9.13 25.52 -18.38
C LEU A 183 7.95 24.57 -18.24
N THR A 184 7.72 24.03 -17.05
CA THR A 184 6.52 23.25 -16.73
C THR A 184 5.64 24.05 -15.79
N GLY A 185 4.34 24.09 -16.07
CA GLY A 185 3.32 24.55 -15.14
C GLY A 185 2.36 23.42 -14.85
N VAL A 186 2.11 23.11 -13.58
CA VAL A 186 1.18 22.03 -13.19
C VAL A 186 0.14 22.56 -12.20
N ASN A 187 -1.12 22.16 -12.40
CA ASN A 187 -2.13 22.22 -11.37
C ASN A 187 -2.04 20.91 -10.58
N VAL A 188 -1.55 20.98 -9.35
CA VAL A 188 -1.28 19.82 -8.50
C VAL A 188 -2.55 19.10 -8.02
N GLU A 189 -3.72 19.69 -8.26
CA GLU A 189 -5.02 19.08 -7.94
C GLU A 189 -5.64 18.38 -9.14
N THR A 190 -5.75 19.07 -10.29
CA THR A 190 -6.39 18.50 -11.49
C THR A 190 -5.43 17.70 -12.37
N GLN A 191 -4.13 17.73 -12.06
CA GLN A 191 -3.05 17.15 -12.88
C GLN A 191 -2.92 17.80 -14.27
N ALA A 192 -3.62 18.92 -14.53
CA ALA A 192 -3.45 19.71 -15.74
C ALA A 192 -2.01 20.24 -15.82
N ALA A 193 -1.36 20.08 -16.96
CA ALA A 193 0.02 20.51 -17.14
C ALA A 193 0.22 21.27 -18.46
N LEU A 194 1.22 22.15 -18.47
CA LEU A 194 1.83 22.72 -19.67
C LEU A 194 3.32 22.45 -19.64
N ILE A 195 3.91 22.27 -20.81
CA ILE A 195 5.36 22.20 -20.99
C ILE A 195 5.70 23.09 -22.18
N VAL A 196 6.60 24.04 -21.96
CA VAL A 196 7.11 24.96 -22.99
C VAL A 196 8.63 24.87 -23.00
N PRO A 197 9.26 24.39 -24.09
CA PRO A 197 10.70 24.45 -24.26
C PRO A 197 11.26 25.86 -24.09
N ILE A 198 12.42 25.96 -23.43
CA ILE A 198 13.17 27.20 -23.25
C ILE A 198 14.46 27.12 -24.06
N ALA A 199 14.48 27.76 -25.23
CA ALA A 199 15.55 27.61 -26.22
C ALA A 199 15.73 28.87 -27.08
N GLY A 200 16.87 28.96 -27.76
CA GLY A 200 17.24 30.10 -28.60
C GLY A 200 18.14 31.11 -27.89
N GLU A 201 18.26 32.30 -28.48
CA GLU A 201 19.05 33.39 -27.91
C GLU A 201 18.39 33.99 -26.67
N ALA A 202 19.20 34.37 -25.68
CA ALA A 202 18.69 34.93 -24.44
C ALA A 202 18.03 36.29 -24.68
N ALA A 203 16.77 36.44 -24.26
CA ALA A 203 16.04 37.68 -24.36
C ALA A 203 16.58 38.72 -23.39
N THR A 204 16.79 39.94 -23.88
CA THR A 204 17.23 41.09 -23.08
C THR A 204 16.06 41.88 -22.47
N SER A 205 14.84 41.63 -22.95
CA SER A 205 13.59 42.23 -22.45
C SER A 205 12.59 41.15 -22.05
N PRO A 206 11.62 41.44 -21.17
CA PRO A 206 10.66 40.44 -20.70
C PRO A 206 9.83 39.87 -21.85
N THR A 207 9.89 38.55 -22.03
CA THR A 207 9.00 37.84 -22.97
C THR A 207 7.62 37.66 -22.32
N LEU A 208 6.54 37.96 -23.05
CA LEU A 208 5.18 37.71 -22.57
C LEU A 208 4.72 36.30 -22.97
N LEU A 209 4.46 35.44 -21.98
CA LEU A 209 3.84 34.13 -22.17
C LEU A 209 2.39 34.17 -21.67
N GLN A 210 1.44 34.16 -22.60
CA GLN A 210 0.02 34.02 -22.26
C GLN A 210 -0.37 32.54 -22.19
N VAL A 211 -1.15 32.18 -21.20
CA VAL A 211 -1.62 30.80 -20.97
C VAL A 211 -3.12 30.84 -20.65
N GLY A 212 -3.91 30.10 -21.42
CA GLY A 212 -5.31 29.82 -21.06
C GLY A 212 -5.39 28.62 -20.12
N TYR A 213 -6.28 28.68 -19.14
CA TYR A 213 -6.64 27.53 -18.29
C TYR A 213 -8.17 27.40 -18.26
N ASP A 214 -8.71 26.27 -18.71
CA ASP A 214 -10.17 26.04 -18.79
C ASP A 214 -10.74 25.30 -17.58
N GLY A 215 -9.90 24.99 -16.58
CA GLY A 215 -10.25 24.15 -15.43
C GLY A 215 -9.72 22.71 -15.53
N GLN A 216 -9.26 22.27 -16.71
CA GLN A 216 -8.79 20.91 -16.97
C GLN A 216 -7.47 20.88 -17.75
N ARG A 217 -7.20 21.90 -18.57
CA ARG A 217 -6.03 21.97 -19.45
C ARG A 217 -5.43 23.35 -19.44
N PHE A 218 -4.10 23.40 -19.54
CA PHE A 218 -3.36 24.61 -19.84
C PHE A 218 -3.08 24.69 -21.34
N ALA A 219 -3.22 25.89 -21.92
CA ALA A 219 -2.98 26.18 -23.33
C ALA A 219 -2.03 27.39 -23.45
N PRO A 220 -0.69 27.17 -23.53
CA PRO A 220 0.26 28.25 -23.74
C PRO A 220 0.13 28.80 -25.18
N ALA A 221 0.21 30.13 -25.34
CA ALA A 221 0.14 30.79 -26.63
C ALA A 221 1.45 30.66 -27.45
N LEU A 222 2.55 30.34 -26.77
CA LEU A 222 3.86 30.13 -27.38
C LEU A 222 4.27 28.66 -27.24
N CYS A 223 4.83 28.10 -28.31
CA CYS A 223 5.38 26.74 -28.31
C CYS A 223 6.85 26.69 -27.85
N VAL A 224 7.52 27.84 -27.73
CA VAL A 224 8.89 27.99 -27.25
C VAL A 224 9.05 29.38 -26.65
N VAL A 225 9.86 29.52 -25.60
CA VAL A 225 10.27 30.81 -25.03
C VAL A 225 11.79 30.91 -25.01
N PRO A 226 12.39 32.10 -25.27
CA PRO A 226 13.82 32.28 -25.09
C PRO A 226 14.20 32.26 -23.60
N PRO A 227 15.43 31.84 -23.23
CA PRO A 227 15.96 32.07 -21.89
C PRO A 227 15.95 33.56 -21.54
N GLY A 228 15.74 33.92 -20.28
CA GLY A 228 15.73 35.32 -19.82
C GLY A 228 14.48 35.68 -19.00
N PRO A 229 14.23 36.99 -18.80
CA PRO A 229 13.07 37.44 -18.05
C PRO A 229 11.76 37.14 -18.81
N VAL A 230 10.76 36.66 -18.08
CA VAL A 230 9.43 36.32 -18.61
C VAL A 230 8.33 36.91 -17.73
N VAL A 231 7.27 37.38 -18.37
CA VAL A 231 5.99 37.71 -17.74
C VAL A 231 4.99 36.64 -18.16
N ILE A 232 4.44 35.91 -17.20
CA ILE A 232 3.52 34.80 -17.47
C ILE A 232 2.14 35.24 -17.04
N GLN A 233 1.22 35.32 -17.99
CA GLN A 233 -0.18 35.69 -17.75
C GLN A 233 -1.06 34.47 -17.94
N VAL A 234 -1.66 34.00 -16.83
CA VAL A 234 -2.52 32.82 -16.84
C VAL A 234 -3.97 33.26 -16.64
N ARG A 235 -4.80 33.09 -17.67
CA ARG A 235 -6.23 33.38 -17.62
C ARG A 235 -7.00 32.11 -17.28
N ASN A 236 -7.59 32.06 -16.10
CA ASN A 236 -8.51 30.99 -15.72
C ASN A 236 -9.92 31.31 -16.25
N ALA A 237 -10.35 30.59 -17.29
CA ALA A 237 -11.69 30.65 -17.86
C ALA A 237 -12.67 29.65 -17.21
N GLY A 238 -12.18 28.79 -16.32
CA GLY A 238 -13.00 27.84 -15.57
C GLY A 238 -13.82 28.51 -14.46
N SER A 239 -14.76 27.74 -13.92
CA SER A 239 -15.65 28.18 -12.82
C SER A 239 -15.06 27.96 -11.42
N THR A 240 -13.96 27.21 -11.31
CA THR A 240 -13.30 26.88 -10.04
C THR A 240 -11.92 27.50 -9.95
N ARG A 241 -11.43 27.67 -8.71
CA ARG A 241 -10.05 28.09 -8.44
C ARG A 241 -9.09 26.99 -8.90
N GLY A 242 -8.09 27.34 -9.70
CA GLY A 242 -6.98 26.45 -10.05
C GLY A 242 -5.77 26.64 -9.14
N SER A 243 -4.78 25.77 -9.29
CA SER A 243 -3.43 25.94 -8.71
C SER A 243 -2.38 25.95 -9.82
N LEU A 244 -1.24 26.57 -9.57
CA LEU A 244 -0.12 26.59 -10.49
C LEU A 244 1.20 26.52 -9.72
N LEU A 245 1.88 25.38 -9.90
CA LEU A 245 3.28 25.18 -9.59
C LEU A 245 4.08 25.31 -10.90
N LEU A 246 4.92 26.34 -10.98
CA LEU A 246 5.72 26.66 -12.14
C LEU A 246 7.20 26.32 -11.89
N ILE A 247 7.79 25.52 -12.76
CA ILE A 247 9.12 24.94 -12.60
C ILE A 247 9.94 25.17 -13.86
N ASN A 248 11.18 25.61 -13.70
CA ASN A 248 12.15 25.68 -14.79
C ASN A 248 13.12 24.50 -14.67
N TRP A 249 12.87 23.47 -15.48
CA TRP A 249 13.72 22.29 -15.57
C TRP A 249 14.97 22.59 -16.37
N PRO A 250 16.16 22.26 -15.87
CA PRO A 250 17.39 22.47 -16.60
C PRO A 250 17.57 21.39 -17.71
N PRO A 251 18.37 21.65 -18.75
CA PRO A 251 18.47 20.78 -19.92
C PRO A 251 18.87 19.34 -19.59
N GLU A 252 19.76 19.16 -18.60
CA GLU A 252 20.23 17.85 -18.16
C GLU A 252 19.11 16.98 -17.53
N VAL A 253 18.09 17.60 -16.93
CA VAL A 253 16.93 16.86 -16.39
C VAL A 253 15.92 16.58 -17.50
N VAL A 254 15.70 17.54 -18.40
CA VAL A 254 14.80 17.38 -19.55
C VAL A 254 15.29 16.28 -20.50
N ALA A 255 16.61 16.14 -20.66
CA ALA A 255 17.24 15.12 -21.50
C ALA A 255 17.14 13.69 -20.94
N GLN A 256 16.72 13.51 -19.68
CA GLN A 256 16.57 12.17 -19.09
C GLN A 256 15.36 11.45 -19.69
N ALA A 257 15.62 10.42 -20.48
CA ALA A 257 14.56 9.58 -21.07
C ALA A 257 13.74 8.82 -20.01
N ILE A 258 14.36 8.48 -18.88
CA ILE A 258 13.72 7.77 -17.76
C ILE A 258 14.13 8.47 -16.48
N LYS A 259 13.15 8.99 -15.74
CA LYS A 259 13.35 9.50 -14.39
C LYS A 259 13.29 8.33 -13.41
N PRO A 260 14.31 8.11 -12.57
CA PRO A 260 14.31 7.02 -11.62
C PRO A 260 13.17 7.18 -10.61
N PRO A 261 12.59 6.08 -10.09
CA PRO A 261 11.65 6.17 -8.98
C PRO A 261 12.35 6.71 -7.73
N LEU A 262 11.57 7.35 -6.87
CA LEU A 262 11.98 7.77 -5.55
C LEU A 262 11.97 6.58 -4.59
N GLU A 263 12.88 6.61 -3.63
CA GLU A 263 12.84 5.78 -2.43
C GLU A 263 12.03 6.50 -1.36
N PHE A 264 11.04 5.80 -0.81
CA PHE A 264 10.21 6.31 0.28
C PHE A 264 10.59 5.60 1.59
N GLU A 265 10.38 6.29 2.72
CA GLU A 265 10.36 5.64 4.03
C GLU A 265 9.35 4.48 4.03
N PRO A 266 9.59 3.38 4.77
CA PRO A 266 8.65 2.28 4.86
C PRO A 266 7.25 2.77 5.27
N TYR A 267 6.25 2.39 4.48
CA TYR A 267 4.86 2.77 4.70
C TYR A 267 3.94 1.55 4.65
N LEU A 268 2.76 1.67 5.24
CA LEU A 268 1.72 0.65 5.15
C LEU A 268 1.14 0.65 3.74
N SER A 269 1.48 -0.36 2.92
CA SER A 269 0.89 -0.49 1.58
C SER A 269 -0.56 -0.98 1.65
N GLY A 270 -1.31 -0.77 0.58
CA GLY A 270 -2.65 -1.31 0.45
C GLY A 270 -2.67 -2.85 0.51
N GLY A 271 -1.70 -3.51 -0.13
CA GLY A 271 -1.60 -4.97 -0.16
C GLY A 271 -1.29 -5.55 1.22
N ALA A 272 -0.41 -4.87 1.97
CA ALA A 272 -0.14 -5.20 3.37
C ALA A 272 -1.38 -5.06 4.25
N LEU A 273 -2.23 -4.06 3.99
CA LEU A 273 -3.44 -3.85 4.77
C LEU A 273 -4.53 -4.90 4.46
N VAL A 274 -4.82 -5.19 3.19
CA VAL A 274 -5.87 -6.16 2.82
C VAL A 274 -5.54 -7.60 3.25
N ALA A 275 -4.27 -7.90 3.48
CA ALA A 275 -3.77 -9.16 4.01
C ALA A 275 -3.86 -9.27 5.55
N ARG A 276 -4.35 -8.24 6.27
CA ARG A 276 -4.44 -8.23 7.75
C ARG A 276 -5.79 -8.71 8.25
N GLN A 277 -5.78 -9.63 9.22
CA GLN A 277 -7.02 -10.15 9.83
C GLN A 277 -7.89 -9.04 10.43
N THR A 278 -7.27 -8.08 11.14
CA THR A 278 -7.99 -6.97 11.78
C THR A 278 -8.72 -6.10 10.77
N PHE A 279 -8.09 -5.76 9.64
CA PHE A 279 -8.73 -4.98 8.57
C PHE A 279 -9.93 -5.71 8.00
N ARG A 280 -9.74 -6.97 7.58
CA ARG A 280 -10.80 -7.81 7.01
C ARG A 280 -11.97 -8.03 7.98
N ARG A 281 -11.70 -8.05 9.29
CA ARG A 281 -12.73 -8.17 10.32
C ARG A 281 -13.50 -6.86 10.55
N LEU A 282 -12.81 -5.73 10.65
CA LEU A 282 -13.41 -4.45 11.04
C LEU A 282 -14.04 -3.70 9.85
N PHE A 283 -13.53 -3.89 8.64
CA PHE A 283 -13.88 -3.14 7.44
C PHE A 283 -14.45 -4.08 6.35
N ARG A 284 -15.37 -4.98 6.72
CA ARG A 284 -15.99 -5.94 5.78
C ARG A 284 -16.75 -5.29 4.62
N SER A 285 -17.17 -4.04 4.76
CA SER A 285 -17.82 -3.27 3.70
C SER A 285 -16.84 -2.74 2.65
N GLU A 286 -15.54 -2.76 2.94
CA GLU A 286 -14.50 -2.36 2.00
C GLU A 286 -14.35 -3.45 0.95
N ASN A 287 -14.82 -3.12 -0.26
CA ASN A 287 -14.86 -4.02 -1.40
C ASN A 287 -14.10 -3.38 -2.56
N VAL A 288 -13.42 -4.21 -3.33
CA VAL A 288 -12.87 -3.85 -4.64
C VAL A 288 -14.00 -3.81 -5.67
N ASP A 289 -13.94 -2.90 -6.63
CA ASP A 289 -14.89 -2.87 -7.75
C ASP A 289 -14.88 -4.22 -8.49
N GLU A 290 -16.08 -4.80 -8.67
CA GLU A 290 -16.28 -6.13 -9.24
C GLU A 290 -15.75 -6.27 -10.67
N LYS A 291 -15.59 -5.17 -11.40
CA LYS A 291 -15.21 -5.19 -12.83
C LYS A 291 -13.71 -5.08 -13.06
N GLU A 292 -12.97 -4.45 -12.15
CA GLU A 292 -11.57 -4.10 -12.39
C GLU A 292 -10.59 -4.97 -11.57
N GLY A 293 -10.96 -5.37 -10.34
CA GLY A 293 -9.99 -5.97 -9.42
C GLY A 293 -8.82 -5.01 -9.09
N LEU A 294 -7.95 -5.38 -8.15
CA LEU A 294 -6.74 -4.61 -7.85
C LEU A 294 -5.52 -5.51 -7.82
N GLY A 295 -4.51 -5.18 -8.61
CA GLY A 295 -3.28 -5.95 -8.67
C GLY A 295 -2.49 -5.89 -7.36
N ILE A 296 -1.79 -6.98 -7.06
CA ILE A 296 -0.87 -7.13 -5.93
C ILE A 296 0.35 -7.84 -6.50
N ARG A 297 1.51 -7.17 -6.46
CA ARG A 297 2.73 -7.69 -7.12
C ARG A 297 3.27 -8.90 -6.41
N GLN A 298 3.17 -8.93 -5.08
CA GLN A 298 3.65 -10.05 -4.29
C GLN A 298 2.77 -10.29 -3.09
N VAL A 299 2.11 -11.44 -3.09
CA VAL A 299 1.36 -11.94 -1.95
C VAL A 299 1.70 -13.41 -1.74
N THR A 300 1.74 -13.84 -0.48
CA THR A 300 2.02 -15.22 -0.11
C THR A 300 0.74 -15.89 0.37
N PHE A 301 0.40 -17.00 -0.27
CA PHE A 301 -0.73 -17.83 0.11
C PHE A 301 -0.24 -19.05 0.87
N VAL A 302 -0.95 -19.38 1.96
CA VAL A 302 -0.76 -20.62 2.71
C VAL A 302 -2.08 -21.38 2.65
N PHE A 303 -2.03 -22.62 2.17
CA PHE A 303 -3.13 -23.55 2.20
C PHE A 303 -2.86 -24.63 3.24
N THR A 304 -3.87 -24.98 4.03
CA THR A 304 -3.85 -26.14 4.91
C THR A 304 -5.00 -27.08 4.58
N ASP A 305 -4.79 -28.37 4.79
CA ASP A 305 -5.81 -29.41 4.63
C ASP A 305 -5.68 -30.45 5.74
N LEU A 306 -6.79 -31.02 6.16
CA LEU A 306 -6.84 -32.02 7.22
C LEU A 306 -6.70 -33.42 6.62
N LYS A 307 -5.63 -34.12 6.98
CA LYS A 307 -5.39 -35.49 6.50
C LYS A 307 -6.43 -36.44 7.09
N GLY A 308 -7.14 -37.17 6.21
CA GLY A 308 -8.04 -38.25 6.61
C GLY A 308 -9.30 -37.76 7.31
N SER A 309 -9.75 -36.53 7.05
CA SER A 309 -10.91 -35.95 7.69
C SER A 309 -12.20 -36.74 7.48
N THR A 310 -12.43 -37.30 6.29
CA THR A 310 -13.59 -38.18 6.03
C THR A 310 -13.66 -39.37 7.00
N ALA A 311 -12.55 -40.09 7.18
CA ALA A 311 -12.50 -41.22 8.10
C ALA A 311 -12.64 -40.77 9.56
N MET A 312 -12.12 -39.58 9.90
CA MET A 312 -12.33 -38.98 11.22
C MET A 312 -13.81 -38.68 11.46
N TYR A 313 -14.53 -38.11 10.48
CA TYR A 313 -15.94 -37.77 10.59
C TYR A 313 -16.81 -39.01 10.81
N GLU A 314 -16.54 -40.09 10.06
CA GLU A 314 -17.21 -41.38 10.26
C GLU A 314 -16.97 -41.95 11.66
N ARG A 315 -15.75 -41.78 12.21
CA ARG A 315 -15.36 -42.36 13.51
C ARG A 315 -15.98 -41.64 14.70
N ILE A 316 -16.03 -40.31 14.68
CA ILE A 316 -16.47 -39.51 15.85
C ILE A 316 -17.84 -38.86 15.68
N GLY A 317 -18.42 -38.94 14.48
CA GLY A 317 -19.68 -38.32 14.12
C GLY A 317 -19.55 -36.81 13.82
N ASP A 318 -20.43 -36.32 12.95
CA ASP A 318 -20.37 -34.96 12.37
C ASP A 318 -20.32 -33.85 13.42
N LEU A 319 -21.08 -33.97 14.52
CA LEU A 319 -21.14 -32.92 15.55
C LEU A 319 -19.80 -32.76 16.28
N ASN A 320 -19.16 -33.88 16.65
CA ASN A 320 -17.87 -33.86 17.34
C ASN A 320 -16.75 -33.44 16.39
N ALA A 321 -16.81 -33.90 15.13
CA ALA A 321 -15.92 -33.47 14.08
C ALA A 321 -16.00 -31.95 13.83
N TYR A 322 -17.21 -31.41 13.73
CA TYR A 322 -17.42 -29.97 13.58
C TYR A 322 -16.84 -29.18 14.76
N GLY A 323 -17.05 -29.64 16.00
CA GLY A 323 -16.46 -29.04 17.19
C GLY A 323 -14.93 -29.00 17.13
N LEU A 324 -14.31 -30.09 16.66
CA LEU A 324 -12.87 -30.19 16.49
C LEU A 324 -12.34 -29.25 15.40
N VAL A 325 -12.97 -29.26 14.22
CA VAL A 325 -12.60 -28.39 13.10
C VAL A 325 -12.72 -26.91 13.48
N ARG A 326 -13.73 -26.53 14.26
CA ARG A 326 -13.86 -25.15 14.77
C ARG A 326 -12.71 -24.74 15.70
N GLN A 327 -12.28 -25.62 16.60
CA GLN A 327 -11.14 -25.34 17.49
C GLN A 327 -9.84 -25.18 16.69
N HIS A 328 -9.67 -26.04 15.69
CA HIS A 328 -8.58 -25.96 14.73
C HIS A 328 -8.58 -24.62 13.97
N PHE A 329 -9.72 -24.18 13.42
CA PHE A 329 -9.81 -22.89 12.73
C PHE A 329 -9.48 -21.71 13.63
N ALA A 330 -9.96 -21.72 14.88
CA ALA A 330 -9.64 -20.67 15.84
C ALA A 330 -8.13 -20.60 16.15
N LEU A 331 -7.46 -21.75 16.23
CA LEU A 331 -6.01 -21.83 16.41
C LEU A 331 -5.27 -21.24 15.20
N LEU A 332 -5.65 -21.63 13.98
CA LEU A 332 -5.04 -21.14 12.74
C LEU A 332 -5.25 -19.64 12.54
N GLU A 333 -6.45 -19.12 12.83
CA GLU A 333 -6.72 -17.68 12.75
C GLU A 333 -5.84 -16.89 13.72
N MET A 334 -5.69 -17.36 14.95
CA MET A 334 -4.82 -16.74 15.95
C MET A 334 -3.35 -16.71 15.50
N ILE A 335 -2.86 -17.81 14.91
CA ILE A 335 -1.49 -17.89 14.40
C ILE A 335 -1.31 -16.98 13.18
N ALA A 336 -2.25 -17.00 12.23
CA ALA A 336 -2.21 -16.13 11.07
C ALA A 336 -2.15 -14.65 11.49
N GLN A 337 -2.99 -14.24 12.45
CA GLN A 337 -2.98 -12.87 12.98
C GLN A 337 -1.65 -12.53 13.70
N ARG A 338 -1.10 -13.46 14.48
CA ARG A 338 0.20 -13.29 15.18
C ARG A 338 1.32 -12.95 14.20
N TYR A 339 1.33 -13.61 13.04
CA TYR A 339 2.29 -13.39 11.97
C TYR A 339 1.74 -12.47 10.88
N SER A 340 0.94 -11.46 11.25
CA SER A 340 0.57 -10.37 10.33
C SER A 340 -0.24 -10.77 9.08
N GLY A 341 -0.80 -11.99 9.05
CA GLY A 341 -1.64 -12.48 7.97
C GLY A 341 -3.13 -12.51 8.32
N ALA A 342 -3.88 -13.20 7.47
CA ALA A 342 -5.32 -13.38 7.62
C ALA A 342 -5.81 -14.70 7.05
N ILE A 343 -6.92 -15.20 7.60
CA ILE A 343 -7.70 -16.23 6.94
C ILE A 343 -8.58 -15.56 5.89
N VAL A 344 -8.45 -15.99 4.63
CA VAL A 344 -9.26 -15.50 3.52
C VAL A 344 -10.60 -16.20 3.53
N LYS A 345 -10.57 -17.54 3.53
CA LYS A 345 -11.75 -18.41 3.52
C LYS A 345 -11.39 -19.82 3.95
N THR A 346 -12.42 -20.58 4.31
CA THR A 346 -12.36 -22.01 4.58
C THR A 346 -13.04 -22.78 3.44
N ILE A 347 -12.50 -23.93 3.07
CA ILE A 347 -13.03 -24.81 2.01
C ILE A 347 -13.25 -26.19 2.62
N GLY A 348 -14.45 -26.44 3.15
CA GLY A 348 -14.66 -27.58 4.04
C GLY A 348 -13.84 -27.42 5.31
N ASP A 349 -12.85 -28.29 5.47
CA ASP A 349 -11.89 -28.38 6.57
C ASP A 349 -10.51 -27.81 6.21
N ALA A 350 -10.33 -27.40 4.96
CA ALA A 350 -9.16 -26.69 4.49
C ALA A 350 -9.22 -25.19 4.78
N VAL A 351 -8.06 -24.56 4.92
CA VAL A 351 -7.92 -23.11 5.15
C VAL A 351 -7.09 -22.50 4.05
N MET A 352 -7.54 -21.36 3.52
CA MET A 352 -6.73 -20.46 2.70
C MET A 352 -6.39 -19.22 3.53
N ALA A 353 -5.10 -19.01 3.77
CA ALA A 353 -4.56 -17.84 4.45
C ALA A 353 -3.68 -17.01 3.52
N VAL A 354 -3.52 -15.74 3.85
CA VAL A 354 -2.77 -14.76 3.06
C VAL A 354 -1.83 -13.95 3.94
N PHE A 355 -0.65 -13.67 3.41
CA PHE A 355 0.41 -12.91 4.06
C PHE A 355 1.08 -11.97 3.06
N CYS A 356 1.37 -10.74 3.49
CA CYS A 356 2.12 -9.79 2.67
C CYS A 356 3.61 -10.17 2.59
N ARG A 357 4.22 -10.58 3.71
CA ARG A 357 5.63 -10.96 3.76
C ARG A 357 5.81 -12.48 3.62
N PRO A 358 6.69 -12.96 2.72
CA PRO A 358 7.04 -14.37 2.59
C PRO A 358 7.51 -15.02 3.91
N THR A 359 8.34 -14.32 4.68
CA THR A 359 8.86 -14.79 5.98
C THR A 359 7.77 -15.01 7.02
N ASP A 360 6.74 -14.16 7.00
CA ASP A 360 5.60 -14.24 7.93
C ASP A 360 4.76 -15.50 7.64
N ALA A 361 4.50 -15.80 6.36
CA ALA A 361 3.82 -17.02 5.94
C ALA A 361 4.57 -18.30 6.35
N VAL A 362 5.89 -18.32 6.18
CA VAL A 362 6.72 -19.49 6.58
C VAL A 362 6.74 -19.63 8.11
N SER A 363 6.89 -18.54 8.85
CA SER A 363 6.84 -18.53 10.32
C SER A 363 5.50 -19.02 10.85
N ALA A 364 4.41 -18.56 10.24
CA ALA A 364 3.06 -19.01 10.55
C ALA A 364 2.90 -20.51 10.29
N SER A 365 3.39 -21.01 9.15
CA SER A 365 3.31 -22.43 8.78
C SER A 365 4.04 -23.32 9.79
N LEU A 366 5.25 -22.93 10.21
CA LEU A 366 6.01 -23.63 11.24
C LEU A 366 5.28 -23.63 12.59
N SER A 367 4.79 -22.47 13.00
CA SER A 367 4.04 -22.32 14.25
C SER A 367 2.73 -23.11 14.24
N ILE A 368 2.04 -23.23 13.09
CA ILE A 368 0.84 -24.07 12.96
C ILE A 368 1.17 -25.52 13.27
N VAL A 369 2.25 -26.07 12.72
CA VAL A 369 2.65 -27.47 12.98
C VAL A 369 2.95 -27.69 14.46
N GLU A 370 3.73 -26.80 15.06
CA GLU A 370 4.12 -26.89 16.48
C GLU A 370 2.89 -26.81 17.42
N GLU A 371 1.98 -25.87 17.16
CA GLU A 371 0.80 -25.64 17.98
C GLU A 371 -0.26 -26.74 17.82
N ILE A 372 -0.41 -27.30 16.62
CA ILE A 372 -1.26 -28.48 16.39
C ILE A 372 -0.69 -29.70 17.09
N GLY A 373 0.63 -29.89 17.07
CA GLY A 373 1.29 -30.94 17.84
C GLY A 373 0.99 -30.82 19.34
N ARG A 374 1.05 -29.60 19.88
CA ARG A 374 0.65 -29.33 21.28
C ARG A 374 -0.82 -29.62 21.53
N PHE A 375 -1.70 -29.12 20.67
CA PHE A 375 -3.15 -29.35 20.74
C PHE A 375 -3.49 -30.85 20.78
N ASN A 376 -2.84 -31.65 19.93
CA ASN A 376 -3.04 -33.10 19.90
C ASN A 376 -2.58 -33.79 21.19
N ARG A 377 -1.45 -33.38 21.77
CA ARG A 377 -0.93 -33.93 23.03
C ARG A 377 -1.86 -33.64 24.21
N GLU A 378 -2.43 -32.45 24.27
CA GLU A 378 -3.33 -32.03 25.35
C GLU A 378 -4.70 -32.68 25.25
N ARG A 379 -5.24 -32.84 24.03
CA ARG A 379 -6.59 -33.35 23.80
C ARG A 379 -6.67 -34.88 23.70
N GLY A 380 -5.66 -35.54 23.12
CA GLY A 380 -5.71 -36.95 22.75
C GLY A 380 -6.44 -37.22 21.42
N GLU A 381 -6.82 -38.47 21.19
CA GLU A 381 -7.41 -38.96 19.92
C GLU A 381 -8.85 -38.43 19.67
N PRO A 382 -9.26 -38.15 18.40
CA PRO A 382 -8.43 -38.11 17.19
C PRO A 382 -7.44 -36.95 17.17
N ALA A 383 -6.21 -37.25 16.78
CA ALA A 383 -5.22 -36.25 16.43
C ALA A 383 -5.58 -35.56 15.09
N ILE A 384 -5.39 -34.24 15.04
CA ILE A 384 -5.42 -33.47 13.81
C ILE A 384 -4.04 -33.52 13.16
N ILE A 385 -3.99 -33.90 11.89
CA ILE A 385 -2.75 -33.83 11.12
C ILE A 385 -3.00 -32.97 9.89
N LEU A 386 -2.16 -31.96 9.71
CA LEU A 386 -2.29 -31.00 8.62
C LEU A 386 -1.27 -31.25 7.53
N LYS A 387 -1.70 -30.98 6.30
CA LYS A 387 -0.84 -30.84 5.14
C LYS A 387 -0.75 -29.35 4.82
N ILE A 388 0.43 -28.76 4.80
CA ILE A 388 0.59 -27.32 4.57
C ILE A 388 1.34 -27.09 3.26
N GLY A 389 0.85 -26.15 2.44
CA GLY A 389 1.55 -25.68 1.27
C GLY A 389 1.55 -24.18 1.14
N ALA A 390 2.66 -23.60 0.71
CA ALA A 390 2.75 -22.16 0.54
C ALA A 390 3.47 -21.75 -0.75
N HIS A 391 3.02 -20.63 -1.31
CA HIS A 391 3.59 -20.04 -2.53
C HIS A 391 3.40 -18.53 -2.50
N CYS A 392 4.38 -17.79 -3.02
CA CYS A 392 4.29 -16.36 -3.23
C CYS A 392 4.36 -15.99 -4.71
N GLY A 393 3.59 -14.99 -5.11
CA GLY A 393 3.57 -14.47 -6.47
C GLY A 393 2.54 -13.35 -6.65
N PRO A 394 2.41 -12.82 -7.87
CA PRO A 394 1.42 -11.80 -8.17
C PRO A 394 0.00 -12.36 -8.14
N SER A 395 -0.95 -11.52 -7.71
CA SER A 395 -2.37 -11.86 -7.63
C SER A 395 -3.22 -10.60 -7.83
N ILE A 396 -4.53 -10.78 -7.99
CA ILE A 396 -5.51 -9.70 -8.03
C ILE A 396 -6.41 -9.85 -6.79
N ALA A 397 -6.52 -8.81 -5.97
CA ALA A 397 -7.56 -8.70 -4.96
C ALA A 397 -8.90 -8.39 -5.63
N VAL A 398 -9.94 -9.14 -5.24
CA VAL A 398 -11.29 -9.03 -5.78
C VAL A 398 -12.31 -9.08 -4.64
N THR A 399 -13.56 -8.76 -4.95
CA THR A 399 -14.68 -9.01 -4.03
C THR A 399 -15.45 -10.23 -4.51
N LEU A 400 -15.59 -11.25 -3.65
CA LEU A 400 -16.42 -12.43 -3.89
C LEU A 400 -17.31 -12.68 -2.67
N ASN A 401 -18.61 -12.86 -2.89
CA ASN A 401 -19.61 -13.05 -1.82
C ASN A 401 -19.50 -11.98 -0.72
N ASP A 402 -19.43 -10.70 -1.12
CA ASP A 402 -19.28 -9.54 -0.23
C ASP A 402 -18.04 -9.57 0.69
N ASN A 403 -17.03 -10.36 0.34
CA ASN A 403 -15.77 -10.44 1.07
C ASN A 403 -14.59 -10.24 0.12
N LEU A 404 -13.53 -9.63 0.62
CA LEU A 404 -12.26 -9.58 -0.10
C LEU A 404 -11.75 -11.01 -0.33
N ASP A 405 -11.35 -11.32 -1.55
CA ASP A 405 -10.78 -12.59 -1.96
C ASP A 405 -9.64 -12.33 -2.95
N TYR A 406 -9.00 -13.40 -3.41
CA TYR A 406 -7.87 -13.32 -4.33
C TYR A 406 -8.11 -14.18 -5.55
N PHE A 407 -7.74 -13.64 -6.70
CA PHE A 407 -7.77 -14.31 -7.99
C PHE A 407 -6.39 -14.29 -8.62
N GLY A 408 -6.06 -15.34 -9.38
CA GLY A 408 -4.81 -15.43 -10.13
C GLY A 408 -4.12 -16.80 -10.03
N GLN A 409 -3.04 -16.96 -10.80
CA GLN A 409 -2.30 -18.22 -10.85
C GLN A 409 -1.60 -18.56 -9.53
N ALA A 410 -1.15 -17.57 -8.77
CA ALA A 410 -0.48 -17.78 -7.49
C ALA A 410 -1.35 -18.57 -6.48
N VAL A 411 -2.66 -18.28 -6.43
CA VAL A 411 -3.62 -19.01 -5.58
C VAL A 411 -3.66 -20.50 -5.96
N ASN A 412 -3.74 -20.79 -7.27
CA ASN A 412 -3.81 -22.15 -7.78
C ASN A 412 -2.51 -22.92 -7.56
N VAL A 413 -1.35 -22.25 -7.69
CA VAL A 413 -0.05 -22.85 -7.42
C VAL A 413 0.06 -23.21 -5.94
N ALA A 414 -0.33 -22.31 -5.03
CA ALA A 414 -0.29 -22.56 -3.59
C ALA A 414 -1.11 -23.79 -3.17
N ALA A 415 -2.35 -23.90 -3.66
CA ALA A 415 -3.21 -25.06 -3.40
C ALA A 415 -2.59 -26.38 -3.91
N ARG A 416 -1.87 -26.35 -5.04
CA ARG A 416 -1.18 -27.54 -5.57
C ARG A 416 0.10 -27.86 -4.82
N VAL A 417 0.84 -26.86 -4.35
CA VAL A 417 1.99 -27.08 -3.47
C VAL A 417 1.52 -27.76 -2.18
N GLN A 418 0.36 -27.36 -1.64
CA GLN A 418 -0.25 -28.01 -0.48
C GLN A 418 -0.61 -29.48 -0.76
N SER A 419 -1.14 -29.79 -1.94
CA SER A 419 -1.54 -31.17 -2.25
C SER A 419 -0.36 -32.15 -2.28
N LEU A 420 0.87 -31.65 -2.50
CA LEU A 420 2.13 -32.42 -2.50
C LEU A 420 2.66 -32.73 -1.10
N ALA A 421 2.29 -31.96 -0.07
CA ALA A 421 2.71 -32.23 1.30
C ALA A 421 2.08 -33.53 1.80
N ASP A 422 2.76 -34.32 2.62
CA ASP A 422 2.13 -35.40 3.38
C ASP A 422 1.74 -34.94 4.79
N ALA A 423 1.24 -35.88 5.59
CA ALA A 423 0.80 -35.72 6.96
C ALA A 423 1.86 -35.03 7.83
N GLY A 424 1.58 -33.79 8.25
CA GLY A 424 2.46 -33.02 9.13
C GLY A 424 3.58 -32.28 8.40
N GLU A 425 3.62 -32.34 7.07
CA GLU A 425 4.65 -31.71 6.27
C GLU A 425 4.26 -30.31 5.80
N ILE A 426 5.28 -29.50 5.55
CA ILE A 426 5.15 -28.20 4.90
C ILE A 426 5.89 -28.26 3.57
N CYS A 427 5.18 -28.00 2.47
CA CYS A 427 5.77 -27.79 1.16
C CYS A 427 5.75 -26.31 0.77
N ILE A 428 6.84 -25.80 0.23
CA ILE A 428 6.93 -24.44 -0.31
C ILE A 428 7.47 -24.46 -1.73
N SER A 429 6.94 -23.60 -2.59
CA SER A 429 7.45 -23.45 -3.97
C SER A 429 8.85 -22.84 -4.00
N GLU A 430 9.60 -23.05 -5.09
CA GLU A 430 10.85 -22.33 -5.39
C GLU A 430 10.76 -20.80 -5.19
N ALA A 431 9.70 -20.18 -5.71
CA ALA A 431 9.52 -18.73 -5.59
C ALA A 431 9.51 -18.26 -4.12
N LEU A 432 8.88 -19.05 -3.24
CA LEU A 432 8.83 -18.77 -1.81
C LEU A 432 10.15 -19.11 -1.12
N TYR A 433 10.78 -20.24 -1.45
CA TYR A 433 12.07 -20.62 -0.88
C TYR A 433 13.19 -19.63 -1.22
N SER A 434 13.15 -19.04 -2.42
CA SER A 434 14.12 -18.05 -2.89
C SER A 434 13.77 -16.61 -2.51
N ALA A 435 12.65 -16.38 -1.82
CA ALA A 435 12.29 -15.05 -1.32
C ALA A 435 13.26 -14.58 -0.20
N PRO A 436 13.57 -13.28 -0.12
CA PRO A 436 14.50 -12.74 0.89
C PRO A 436 14.13 -13.16 2.33
N GLY A 437 15.14 -13.61 3.08
CA GLY A 437 15.01 -14.02 4.48
C GLY A 437 14.40 -15.40 4.73
N VAL A 438 13.79 -16.05 3.72
CA VAL A 438 13.15 -17.37 3.92
C VAL A 438 14.17 -18.47 4.19
N ARG A 439 15.27 -18.52 3.44
CA ARG A 439 16.32 -19.54 3.64
C ARG A 439 16.97 -19.43 5.02
N ASP A 440 17.22 -18.22 5.48
CA ASP A 440 17.79 -17.96 6.82
C ASP A 440 16.84 -18.44 7.92
N LEU A 441 15.54 -18.23 7.76
CA LEU A 441 14.51 -18.65 8.70
C LEU A 441 14.42 -20.18 8.80
N LEU A 442 14.71 -20.89 7.71
CA LEU A 442 14.78 -22.34 7.66
C LEU A 442 16.14 -22.91 8.10
N GLY A 443 17.08 -22.04 8.50
CA GLY A 443 18.38 -22.44 9.01
C GLY A 443 18.26 -23.43 10.18
N GLY A 444 18.94 -24.58 10.07
CA GLY A 444 18.89 -25.64 11.08
C GLY A 444 17.73 -26.63 10.92
N ARG A 445 16.85 -26.47 9.93
CA ARG A 445 15.81 -27.45 9.60
C ARG A 445 16.21 -28.29 8.38
N THR A 446 15.74 -29.53 8.33
CA THR A 446 15.93 -30.41 7.16
C THR A 446 14.97 -30.01 6.05
N VAL A 447 15.52 -29.51 4.94
CA VAL A 447 14.76 -29.11 3.75
C VAL A 447 15.15 -30.03 2.59
N VAL A 448 14.16 -30.71 2.01
CA VAL A 448 14.37 -31.64 0.88
C VAL A 448 13.74 -31.05 -0.37
N GLU A 449 14.57 -30.77 -1.38
CA GLU A 449 14.11 -30.37 -2.70
C GLU A 449 13.63 -31.60 -3.50
N PHE A 450 12.52 -31.46 -4.21
CA PHE A 450 12.04 -32.44 -5.18
C PHE A 450 11.28 -31.76 -6.31
N GLU A 451 11.22 -32.40 -7.48
CA GLU A 451 10.46 -31.88 -8.61
C GLU A 451 9.03 -32.44 -8.66
N ALA A 452 8.06 -31.56 -8.93
CA ALA A 452 6.67 -31.95 -9.11
C ALA A 452 6.02 -31.26 -10.32
N PRO A 453 5.03 -31.92 -10.97
CA PRO A 453 4.26 -31.30 -12.04
C PRO A 453 3.24 -30.31 -11.46
N LEU A 454 3.51 -29.01 -11.59
CA LEU A 454 2.57 -27.95 -11.20
C LEU A 454 1.89 -27.37 -12.45
N ARG A 455 0.71 -27.89 -12.82
CA ARG A 455 -0.02 -27.48 -14.06
C ARG A 455 -0.32 -25.96 -14.12
N GLY A 456 0.44 -25.14 -14.84
CA GLY A 456 0.25 -23.68 -14.82
C GLY A 456 1.57 -22.92 -14.71
N LEU A 457 2.61 -23.61 -14.24
CA LEU A 457 3.99 -23.27 -14.53
C LEU A 457 4.43 -24.10 -15.74
N GLN A 458 5.25 -23.55 -16.62
CA GLN A 458 5.81 -24.32 -17.74
C GLN A 458 6.81 -25.34 -17.19
N GLY A 459 6.57 -26.63 -17.40
CA GLY A 459 7.49 -27.72 -17.02
C GLY A 459 7.30 -28.30 -15.60
N ARG A 460 8.33 -28.97 -15.10
CA ARG A 460 8.44 -29.44 -13.71
C ARG A 460 8.98 -28.29 -12.86
N ALA A 461 8.49 -28.14 -11.65
CA ALA A 461 8.91 -27.08 -10.74
C ALA A 461 9.56 -27.68 -9.49
N SER A 462 10.62 -27.02 -9.00
CA SER A 462 11.22 -27.34 -7.70
C SER A 462 10.28 -26.96 -6.56
N VAL A 463 10.09 -27.90 -5.64
CA VAL A 463 9.31 -27.76 -4.41
C VAL A 463 10.19 -28.22 -3.26
N TYR A 464 10.10 -27.50 -2.15
CA TYR A 464 10.91 -27.74 -0.96
C TYR A 464 10.02 -28.24 0.16
N ARG A 465 10.34 -29.42 0.68
CA ARG A 465 9.65 -30.03 1.80
C ARG A 465 10.44 -29.78 3.08
N ILE A 466 9.81 -29.14 4.05
CA ILE A 466 10.38 -28.89 5.37
C ILE A 466 9.97 -30.06 6.26
N VAL A 467 10.97 -30.84 6.69
CA VAL A 467 10.75 -31.97 7.59
C VAL A 467 10.80 -31.44 9.01
N SER A 468 9.67 -31.51 9.72
CA SER A 468 9.59 -31.24 11.15
C SER A 468 9.94 -32.53 11.90
N GLU A 469 10.97 -32.50 12.75
CA GLU A 469 11.22 -33.56 13.73
C GLU A 469 10.16 -33.44 14.82
N TRP A 470 9.39 -34.52 15.04
CA TRP A 470 8.23 -34.55 15.96
C TRP A 470 8.60 -34.97 17.37
#